data_AF-A0A6I6MLS6-F1
#
_entry.id   AF-A0A6I6MLS6-F1
#
_cell.length_a   1.000
_cell.length_b   1.000
_cell.length_c   1.000
_cell.angle_alpha   90.00
_cell.angle_beta   90.00
_cell.angle_gamma   90.00
#
_symmetry.space_group_name_H-M   'P 1'
#
loop_
_entity.id
_entity.type
_entity.pdbx_description
1 polymer ?
#
loop_
_entity_poly.entity_id
_entity_poly.type
_entity_poly.pdbx_seq_one_letter_code
_entity_poly.pdbx_strand_id
1 'polypeptide(L)'
;MTVVLRHNAALELNLVEYGGVITLAELTALAQFAAANPEHMVRDGLAVVMPGAHFSDVDKLALDALFVHYRKLYAPIEFQILRRSAWVCLSEAAKPQVRHWLSGDIREGMSSAVRQFDTLAEAGEWLVLSPEEIALAERREGFVEIMRFEQPAALVR
;
A
#
# COMPACT_ATOMS: atom_id res chain seq x y z
N MET A 1 15.47 -3.55 4.11
CA MET A 1 14.42 -4.15 3.27
C MET A 1 13.16 -3.82 4.00
N THR A 2 12.29 -3.00 3.44
CA THR A 2 11.29 -2.39 4.31
C THR A 2 10.01 -2.03 3.58
N VAL A 3 8.94 -2.73 3.95
CA VAL A 3 7.58 -2.20 3.83
C VAL A 3 7.25 -1.53 5.16
N VAL A 4 6.87 -0.25 5.14
CA VAL A 4 6.47 0.49 6.35
C VAL A 4 5.02 0.90 6.25
N LEU A 5 4.22 0.54 7.25
CA LEU A 5 2.89 1.11 7.46
C LEU A 5 3.00 2.27 8.45
N ARG A 6 2.55 3.45 8.03
CA ARG A 6 2.41 4.63 8.86
C ARG A 6 0.97 5.10 8.88
N HIS A 7 0.62 5.87 9.91
CA HIS A 7 -0.69 6.48 10.03
C HIS A 7 -0.59 7.93 10.51
N ASN A 8 -1.36 8.81 9.89
CA ASN A 8 -1.60 10.16 10.37
C ASN A 8 -3.06 10.25 10.87
N ALA A 9 -3.23 10.43 12.18
CA ALA A 9 -4.54 10.46 12.82
C ALA A 9 -5.35 11.71 12.47
N ALA A 10 -4.70 12.86 12.23
CA ALA A 10 -5.39 14.10 11.87
C ALA A 10 -5.97 14.02 10.46
N LEU A 11 -5.28 13.33 9.54
CA LEU A 11 -5.72 13.13 8.16
C LEU A 11 -6.59 11.88 7.98
N GLU A 12 -6.72 11.07 9.04
CA GLU A 12 -7.27 9.70 8.99
C GLU A 12 -6.70 8.85 7.84
N LEU A 13 -5.43 9.07 7.48
CA LEU A 13 -4.80 8.48 6.30
C LEU A 13 -3.73 7.46 6.68
N ASN A 14 -3.74 6.30 6.03
CA ASN A 14 -2.62 5.37 6.07
C ASN A 14 -1.64 5.66 4.94
N LEU A 15 -0.34 5.52 5.24
CA LEU A 15 0.73 5.58 4.25
C LEU A 15 1.49 4.26 4.29
N VAL A 16 1.56 3.56 3.15
CA VAL A 16 2.38 2.35 2.99
C VAL A 16 3.55 2.66 2.09
N GLU A 17 4.77 2.57 2.63
CA GLU A 17 5.99 2.85 1.88
C GLU A 17 6.71 1.55 1.54
N TYR A 18 7.06 1.38 0.26
CA TYR A 18 7.83 0.23 -0.23
C TYR A 18 9.22 0.72 -0.63
N GLY A 19 10.26 0.31 0.11
CA GLY A 19 11.65 0.70 -0.14
C GLY A 19 12.61 -0.48 -0.28
N GLY A 20 13.48 -0.40 -1.29
CA GLY A 20 14.51 -1.42 -1.58
C GLY A 20 13.94 -2.69 -2.22
N VAL A 21 14.60 -3.82 -1.98
CA VAL A 21 14.10 -5.14 -2.41
C VAL A 21 12.88 -5.51 -1.57
N ILE A 22 11.75 -5.73 -2.23
CA ILE A 22 10.50 -6.16 -1.57
C ILE A 22 10.26 -7.64 -1.85
N THR A 23 9.99 -8.38 -0.79
CA THR A 23 9.78 -9.82 -0.81
C THR A 23 8.32 -10.19 -0.63
N LEU A 24 7.94 -11.40 -1.09
CA LEU A 24 6.61 -11.94 -0.85
C LEU A 24 6.31 -12.10 0.65
N ALA A 25 7.33 -12.40 1.47
CA ALA A 25 7.19 -12.55 2.91
C ALA A 25 6.76 -11.24 3.58
N GLU A 26 7.36 -10.11 3.19
CA GLU A 26 7.00 -8.79 3.71
C GLU A 26 5.58 -8.38 3.27
N LEU A 27 5.21 -8.65 2.01
CA LEU A 27 3.85 -8.40 1.51
C LEU A 27 2.80 -9.25 2.22
N THR A 28 3.12 -10.51 2.50
CA THR A 28 2.24 -11.43 3.24
C THR A 28 2.10 -10.98 4.69
N ALA A 29 3.18 -10.55 5.33
CA ALA A 29 3.16 -10.04 6.70
C ALA A 29 2.32 -8.76 6.80
N LEU A 30 2.40 -7.86 5.82
CA LEU A 30 1.52 -6.69 5.73
C LEU A 30 0.04 -7.10 5.64
N ALA A 31 -0.28 -8.09 4.81
CA ALA A 31 -1.67 -8.56 4.66
C ALA A 31 -2.22 -9.20 5.94
N GLN A 32 -1.39 -10.01 6.62
CA GLN A 32 -1.72 -10.60 7.92
C GLN A 32 -1.91 -9.55 9.00
N PHE A 33 -1.05 -8.52 9.02
CA PHE A 33 -1.21 -7.40 9.94
C PHE A 33 -2.51 -6.66 9.69
N ALA A 34 -2.86 -6.36 8.43
CA ALA A 34 -4.12 -5.71 8.09
C ALA A 34 -5.32 -6.53 8.57
N ALA A 35 -5.31 -7.86 8.35
CA ALA A 35 -6.36 -8.75 8.82
C ALA A 35 -6.54 -8.75 10.35
N ALA A 36 -5.44 -8.65 11.10
CA ALA A 36 -5.44 -8.61 12.55
C ALA A 36 -5.79 -7.23 13.15
N ASN A 37 -5.72 -6.16 12.33
CA ASN A 37 -5.94 -4.78 12.77
C ASN A 37 -6.94 -4.05 11.83
N PRO A 38 -8.24 -4.41 11.87
CA PRO A 38 -9.25 -3.90 10.93
C PRO A 38 -9.44 -2.39 10.96
N GLU A 39 -9.09 -1.71 12.04
CA GLU A 39 -9.13 -0.25 12.18
C GLU A 39 -8.23 0.46 11.17
N HIS A 40 -7.15 -0.18 10.73
CA HIS A 40 -6.32 0.34 9.65
C HIS A 40 -6.93 0.04 8.28
N MET A 41 -7.67 -1.06 8.14
CA MET A 41 -8.31 -1.38 6.88
C MET A 41 -9.41 -0.39 6.53
N VAL A 42 -10.15 0.17 7.50
CA VAL A 42 -11.32 1.04 7.25
C VAL A 42 -10.98 2.45 6.77
N ARG A 43 -9.70 2.82 6.70
CA ARG A 43 -9.23 4.16 6.35
C ARG A 43 -8.77 4.25 4.89
N ASP A 44 -8.69 5.48 4.38
CA ASP A 44 -8.04 5.74 3.09
C ASP A 44 -6.53 5.43 3.17
N GLY A 45 -5.96 5.07 2.02
CA GLY A 45 -4.58 4.63 1.92
C GLY A 45 -3.83 5.28 0.77
N LEU A 46 -2.60 5.70 1.06
CA LEU A 46 -1.61 6.11 0.07
C LEU A 46 -0.47 5.09 0.07
N ALA A 47 -0.32 4.36 -1.03
CA ALA A 47 0.78 3.43 -1.25
C ALA A 47 1.86 4.09 -2.11
N VAL A 48 3.09 4.16 -1.60
CA VAL A 48 4.22 4.82 -2.28
C VAL A 48 5.34 3.82 -2.47
N VAL A 49 5.62 3.49 -3.74
CA VAL A 49 6.78 2.69 -4.13
C VAL A 49 7.94 3.65 -4.37
N MET A 50 8.92 3.63 -3.48
CA MET A 50 10.02 4.59 -3.44
C MET A 50 11.02 4.37 -4.57
N PRO A 51 11.78 5.41 -4.97
CA PRO A 51 12.84 5.25 -5.97
C PRO A 51 13.80 4.11 -5.61
N GLY A 52 14.16 3.31 -6.61
CA GLY A 52 15.05 2.15 -6.43
C GLY A 52 14.40 0.91 -5.80
N ALA A 53 13.12 0.97 -5.40
CA ALA A 53 12.41 -0.22 -4.95
C ALA A 53 12.16 -1.21 -6.10
N HIS A 54 12.20 -2.51 -5.84
CA HIS A 54 11.88 -3.53 -6.83
C HIS A 54 11.28 -4.78 -6.20
N PHE A 55 10.46 -5.46 -6.99
CA PHE A 55 9.72 -6.67 -6.63
C PHE A 55 10.21 -7.86 -7.49
N SER A 56 11.49 -7.86 -7.86
CA SER A 56 12.07 -8.81 -8.83
C SER A 56 11.92 -10.27 -8.41
N ASP A 57 11.90 -10.53 -7.10
CA ASP A 57 11.80 -11.89 -6.54
C ASP A 57 10.35 -12.29 -6.25
N VAL A 58 9.38 -11.43 -6.59
CA VAL A 58 7.95 -11.69 -6.43
C VAL A 58 7.34 -11.98 -7.79
N ASP A 59 7.02 -13.26 -8.00
CA ASP A 59 6.30 -13.69 -9.20
C ASP A 59 4.85 -13.16 -9.23
N LYS A 60 4.32 -12.96 -10.43
CA LYS A 60 2.96 -12.49 -10.69
C LYS A 60 1.90 -13.42 -10.12
N LEU A 61 2.11 -14.75 -10.19
CA LEU A 61 1.17 -15.70 -9.58
C LEU A 61 1.11 -15.56 -8.06
N ALA A 62 2.23 -15.22 -7.42
CA ALA A 62 2.25 -14.94 -5.99
C ALA A 62 1.50 -13.63 -5.66
N LEU A 63 1.60 -12.62 -6.53
CA LEU A 63 0.78 -11.40 -6.40
C LEU A 63 -0.72 -11.72 -6.56
N ASP A 64 -1.10 -12.58 -7.50
CA ASP A 64 -2.50 -13.00 -7.68
C ASP A 64 -3.03 -13.74 -6.46
N ALA A 65 -2.22 -14.64 -5.86
CA ALA A 65 -2.59 -15.34 -4.64
C ALA A 65 -2.76 -14.39 -3.44
N LEU A 66 -1.86 -13.41 -3.31
CA LEU A 66 -1.97 -12.35 -2.30
C LEU A 66 -3.22 -11.50 -2.53
N PHE A 67 -3.55 -11.20 -3.77
CA PHE A 67 -4.76 -10.48 -4.12
C PHE A 67 -6.01 -11.21 -3.64
N VAL A 68 -6.12 -12.51 -3.94
CA VAL A 68 -7.25 -13.35 -3.50
C VAL A 68 -7.41 -13.31 -1.98
N HIS A 69 -6.30 -13.23 -1.24
CA HIS A 69 -6.32 -13.06 0.21
C HIS A 69 -6.94 -11.70 0.60
N TYR A 70 -6.47 -10.59 0.04
CA TYR A 70 -7.05 -9.27 0.30
C TYR A 70 -8.54 -9.19 -0.05
N ARG A 71 -8.98 -9.78 -1.17
CA ARG A 71 -10.41 -9.83 -1.52
C ARG A 71 -11.25 -10.47 -0.42
N LYS A 72 -10.78 -11.55 0.21
CA LYS A 72 -11.47 -12.20 1.34
C LYS A 72 -11.50 -11.32 2.58
N LEU A 73 -10.42 -10.60 2.86
CA LEU A 73 -10.34 -9.68 4.00
C LEU A 73 -11.31 -8.50 3.86
N TYR A 74 -11.47 -7.98 2.64
CA TYR A 74 -12.34 -6.84 2.37
C TYR A 74 -13.81 -7.21 2.16
N ALA A 75 -14.12 -8.45 1.76
CA ALA A 75 -15.49 -8.93 1.50
C ALA A 75 -16.51 -8.72 2.66
N PRO A 76 -16.18 -8.97 3.94
CA PRO A 76 -17.14 -8.79 5.05
C PRO A 76 -17.29 -7.34 5.51
N ILE A 77 -16.51 -6.40 4.96
CA ILE A 77 -16.56 -5.00 5.39
C ILE A 77 -17.70 -4.31 4.64
N GLU A 78 -18.93 -4.45 5.17
CA GLU A 78 -20.18 -3.91 4.61
C GLU A 78 -20.29 -2.37 4.64
N PHE A 79 -19.22 -1.66 5.04
CA PHE A 79 -19.20 -0.20 4.98
C PHE A 79 -19.00 0.27 3.54
N GLN A 80 -20.10 0.70 2.92
CA GLN A 80 -20.15 1.33 1.59
C GLN A 80 -19.48 2.72 1.52
N ILE A 81 -18.83 3.18 2.59
CA ILE A 81 -17.98 4.38 2.49
C ILE A 81 -16.76 3.95 1.66
N LEU A 82 -16.81 4.30 0.37
CA LEU A 82 -15.82 4.01 -0.66
C LEU A 82 -14.40 4.32 -0.16
N ARG A 83 -13.71 3.29 0.33
CA ARG A 83 -12.30 3.41 0.68
C ARG A 83 -11.48 3.65 -0.56
N ARG A 84 -10.62 4.65 -0.51
CA ARG A 84 -9.72 5.02 -1.61
C ARG A 84 -8.31 4.53 -1.30
N SER A 85 -7.73 3.81 -2.24
CA SER A 85 -6.32 3.44 -2.22
C SER A 85 -5.63 4.07 -3.42
N ALA A 86 -4.88 5.15 -3.16
CA ALA A 86 -4.05 5.79 -4.15
C ALA A 86 -2.66 5.13 -4.18
N TRP A 87 -2.15 4.86 -5.39
CA TRP A 87 -0.84 4.27 -5.60
C TRP A 87 0.06 5.23 -6.38
N VAL A 88 1.26 5.49 -5.87
CA VAL A 88 2.30 6.27 -6.55
C VAL A 88 3.53 5.38 -6.69
N CYS A 89 3.95 5.16 -7.94
CA CYS A 89 5.12 4.34 -8.23
C CYS A 89 6.27 5.17 -8.78
N LEU A 90 7.24 5.49 -7.90
CA LEU A 90 8.42 6.30 -8.21
C LEU A 90 9.63 5.46 -8.65
N SER A 91 9.47 4.14 -8.78
CA SER A 91 10.52 3.24 -9.25
C SER A 91 10.16 2.60 -10.59
N GLU A 92 10.99 2.85 -11.61
CA GLU A 92 10.86 2.20 -12.92
C GLU A 92 10.92 0.67 -12.81
N ALA A 93 11.81 0.15 -11.97
CA ALA A 93 12.02 -1.29 -11.78
C ALA A 93 10.80 -2.00 -11.18
N ALA A 94 9.94 -1.28 -10.46
CA ALA A 94 8.74 -1.80 -9.84
C ALA A 94 7.47 -1.65 -10.71
N LYS A 95 7.50 -0.83 -11.76
CA LYS A 95 6.31 -0.56 -12.61
C LYS A 95 5.65 -1.83 -13.16
N PRO A 96 6.37 -2.86 -13.65
CA PRO A 96 5.73 -4.07 -14.17
C PRO A 96 4.87 -4.78 -13.13
N GLN A 97 5.37 -4.95 -11.91
CA GLN A 97 4.68 -5.63 -10.81
C GLN A 97 3.54 -4.78 -10.26
N VAL A 98 3.74 -3.46 -10.10
CA VAL A 98 2.67 -2.55 -9.66
C VAL A 98 1.54 -2.50 -10.68
N ARG A 99 1.85 -2.43 -11.98
CA ARG A 99 0.82 -2.48 -13.03
C ARG A 99 0.07 -3.80 -13.03
N HIS A 100 0.75 -4.92 -12.82
CA HIS A 100 0.13 -6.23 -12.69
C HIS A 100 -0.85 -6.26 -11.50
N TRP A 101 -0.37 -5.83 -10.32
CA TRP A 101 -1.16 -5.71 -9.10
C TRP A 101 -2.42 -4.85 -9.26
N LEU A 102 -2.34 -3.78 -10.06
CA LEU A 102 -3.42 -2.82 -10.24
C LEU A 102 -4.31 -3.09 -11.49
N SER A 103 -4.02 -4.15 -12.25
CA SER A 103 -4.72 -4.51 -13.49
C SER A 103 -6.17 -4.97 -13.25
N GLY A 104 -7.04 -4.84 -14.27
CA GLY A 104 -8.45 -4.46 -14.12
C GLY A 104 -9.48 -5.49 -13.62
N ASP A 105 -9.29 -6.81 -13.77
CA ASP A 105 -10.37 -7.78 -13.44
C ASP A 105 -10.55 -8.02 -11.94
N ILE A 106 -9.58 -7.60 -11.14
CA ILE A 106 -9.54 -7.91 -9.71
C ILE A 106 -10.34 -6.89 -8.85
N ARG A 107 -10.83 -5.80 -9.45
CA ARG A 107 -11.73 -4.83 -8.77
C ARG A 107 -13.17 -5.33 -8.63
N GLU A 108 -13.57 -6.35 -9.39
CA GLU A 108 -14.89 -6.97 -9.23
C GLU A 108 -14.99 -7.65 -7.86
N GLY A 109 -15.64 -6.97 -6.91
CA GLY A 109 -15.92 -7.46 -5.56
C GLY A 109 -15.01 -6.91 -4.45
N MET A 110 -14.14 -5.92 -4.72
CA MET A 110 -13.52 -5.12 -3.66
C MET A 110 -14.38 -3.90 -3.34
N SER A 111 -14.62 -3.64 -2.06
CA SER A 111 -15.38 -2.46 -1.58
C SER A 111 -14.55 -1.16 -1.61
N SER A 112 -13.53 -1.08 -2.47
CA SER A 112 -12.53 -0.01 -2.48
C SER A 112 -12.24 0.49 -3.89
N ALA A 113 -12.20 1.81 -4.04
CA ALA A 113 -11.69 2.46 -5.24
C ALA A 113 -10.16 2.47 -5.19
N VAL A 114 -9.51 1.90 -6.20
CA VAL A 114 -8.04 1.84 -6.30
C VAL A 114 -7.60 2.54 -7.58
N ARG A 115 -6.65 3.45 -7.49
CA ARG A 115 -6.12 4.19 -8.65
C ARG A 115 -4.61 4.45 -8.52
N GLN A 116 -3.91 4.32 -9.65
CA GLN A 116 -2.51 4.71 -9.77
C GLN A 116 -2.38 6.15 -10.29
N PHE A 117 -1.39 6.87 -9.78
CA PHE A 117 -1.01 8.22 -10.16
C PHE A 117 0.49 8.31 -10.40
N ASP A 118 0.91 9.34 -11.12
CA ASP A 118 2.33 9.59 -11.41
C ASP A 118 2.98 10.41 -10.28
N THR A 119 2.20 11.21 -9.56
CA THR A 119 2.70 12.09 -8.49
C THR A 119 1.92 11.96 -7.18
N LEU A 120 2.57 12.35 -6.07
CA LEU A 120 1.92 12.44 -4.75
C LEU A 120 0.85 13.53 -4.72
N ALA A 121 1.05 14.63 -5.46
CA ALA A 121 0.07 15.71 -5.60
C ALA A 121 -1.24 15.21 -6.23
N GLU A 122 -1.19 14.55 -7.40
CA GLU A 122 -2.38 14.00 -8.06
C GLU A 122 -3.10 12.95 -7.20
N ALA A 123 -2.34 12.09 -6.52
CA ALA A 123 -2.88 11.11 -5.59
C ALA A 123 -3.59 11.79 -4.41
N GLY A 124 -2.98 12.83 -3.83
CA GLY A 124 -3.53 13.60 -2.73
C GLY A 124 -4.80 14.36 -3.09
N GLU A 125 -4.83 14.99 -4.27
CA GLU A 125 -6.03 15.65 -4.79
C GLU A 125 -7.20 14.67 -4.95
N TRP A 126 -6.94 13.46 -5.47
CA TRP A 126 -7.97 12.43 -5.60
C TRP A 126 -8.42 11.84 -4.24
N LEU A 127 -7.52 11.84 -3.26
CA LEU A 127 -7.83 11.58 -1.86
C LEU A 127 -8.54 12.75 -1.16
N VAL A 128 -8.79 13.86 -1.86
CA VAL A 128 -9.48 15.06 -1.34
C VAL A 128 -8.71 15.68 -0.17
N LEU A 129 -7.37 15.62 -0.25
CA LEU A 129 -6.49 16.35 0.65
C LEU A 129 -6.36 17.81 0.16
N SER A 130 -6.32 18.75 1.09
CA SER A 130 -5.94 20.13 0.82
C SER A 130 -4.45 20.24 0.45
N PRO A 131 -4.00 21.33 -0.20
CA PRO A 131 -2.59 21.50 -0.56
C PRO A 131 -1.62 21.40 0.63
N GLU A 132 -2.04 21.87 1.82
CA GLU A 132 -1.24 21.77 3.05
C GLU A 132 -1.08 20.32 3.49
N GLU A 133 -2.16 19.54 3.45
CA GLU A 133 -2.17 18.12 3.83
C GLU A 133 -1.41 17.25 2.84
N ILE A 134 -1.46 17.58 1.54
CA ILE A 134 -0.60 16.97 0.52
C ILE A 134 0.87 17.19 0.88
N ALA A 135 1.24 18.42 1.23
CA ALA A 135 2.62 18.74 1.60
C ALA A 135 3.06 18.01 2.89
N LEU A 136 2.14 17.78 3.85
CA LEU A 136 2.41 16.93 5.02
C LEU A 136 2.66 15.47 4.60
N ALA A 137 1.84 14.90 3.72
CA ALA A 137 2.02 13.54 3.21
C ALA A 137 3.35 13.39 2.43
N GLU A 138 3.72 14.38 1.62
CA GLU A 138 5.00 14.40 0.90
C GLU A 138 6.21 14.44 1.86
N ARG A 139 6.13 15.18 2.96
CA ARG A 139 7.19 15.21 3.98
C ARG A 139 7.11 14.10 5.02
N ARG A 140 6.06 13.27 4.97
CA ARG A 140 5.71 12.27 6.00
C ARG A 140 5.52 12.91 7.39
N GLU A 141 5.12 14.18 7.42
CA GLU A 141 4.93 14.92 8.65
C GLU A 141 3.64 14.48 9.34
N GLY A 142 3.72 14.16 10.63
CA GLY A 142 2.60 13.62 11.40
C GLY A 142 2.26 12.14 11.12
N PHE A 143 3.01 11.47 10.24
CA PHE A 143 2.86 10.03 9.98
C PHE A 143 3.69 9.20 10.97
N VAL A 144 3.01 8.60 11.94
CA VAL A 144 3.62 7.71 12.93
C VAL A 144 3.79 6.32 12.34
N GLU A 145 4.97 5.72 12.52
CA GLU A 145 5.23 4.33 12.14
C GLU A 145 4.41 3.38 13.03
N ILE A 146 3.55 2.59 12.40
CA ILE A 146 2.69 1.60 13.08
C ILE A 146 3.37 0.24 13.05
N MET A 147 3.86 -0.15 11.88
CA MET A 147 4.51 -1.43 11.69
C MET A 147 5.53 -1.36 10.56
N ARG A 148 6.59 -2.15 10.74
CA ARG A 148 7.67 -2.30 9.79
C ARG A 148 7.85 -3.77 9.49
N PHE A 149 7.80 -4.12 8.21
CA PHE A 149 7.95 -5.48 7.73
C PHE A 149 9.29 -5.58 7.03
N GLU A 150 10.20 -6.33 7.64
CA GLU A 150 11.54 -6.60 7.11
C GLU A 150 11.77 -8.11 7.15
N GLN A 151 12.42 -8.64 6.13
CA GLN A 151 12.99 -9.98 6.24
C GLN A 151 14.07 -9.98 7.35
N PRO A 152 14.09 -10.97 8.26
CA PRO A 152 15.18 -11.08 9.22
C PRO A 152 16.50 -11.12 8.46
N ALA A 153 17.46 -10.26 8.85
CA ALA A 153 18.80 -10.33 8.30
C ALA A 153 19.30 -11.78 8.45
N ALA A 154 19.64 -12.42 7.34
CA ALA A 154 20.21 -13.76 7.38
C ALA A 154 21.45 -13.69 8.30
N LEU A 155 21.39 -14.39 9.43
CA LEU A 155 22.54 -14.59 10.30
C LEU A 155 23.64 -15.21 9.44
N VAL A 156 24.63 -14.40 9.07
CA VAL A 156 25.88 -14.88 8.48
C VAL A 156 26.49 -15.83 9.52
N ARG A 157 26.43 -17.13 9.23
CA ARG A 157 27.18 -18.16 9.95
C ARG A 157 28.50 -18.39 9.25
#